data_AF-A0A8X6QN95-F1
#
_entry.id   AF-A0A8X6QN95-F1
#
_cell.length_a   1.000
_cell.length_b   1.000
_cell.length_c   1.000
_cell.angle_alpha   90.00
_cell.angle_beta   90.00
_cell.angle_gamma   90.00
#
_symmetry.space_group_name_H-M   'P 1'
#
loop_
_entity.id
_entity.type
_entity.pdbx_description
1 polymer ?
#
loop_
_entity_poly.entity_id
_entity_poly.type
_entity_poly.pdbx_seq_one_letter_code
_entity_poly.pdbx_strand_id
1 'polypeptide(L)'
;MEHNLTAERSNYDNFHQQFDVESIVQMMENAFTVEALTRVINVADATLSALHKYPFEEEEKQRNSIIDIEEIIDEAKNRYITARRSELHTAAAALDDTAEAWGGGVR
;
A
#
# COMPACT_ATOMS: atom_id res chain seq x y z
N MET A 1 10.27 -30.07 30.08
CA MET A 1 10.53 -29.43 28.76
C MET A 1 9.31 -28.61 28.38
N GLU A 2 9.07 -27.47 29.05
CA GLU A 2 7.82 -26.69 28.85
C GLU A 2 8.08 -25.23 28.47
N HIS A 3 9.34 -24.79 28.38
CA HIS A 3 9.69 -23.38 28.20
C HIS A 3 9.74 -22.89 26.74
N ASN A 4 9.52 -23.74 25.74
CA ASN A 4 9.69 -23.35 24.33
C ASN A 4 8.40 -22.93 23.63
N LEU A 5 7.23 -23.40 24.09
CA LEU A 5 5.94 -23.10 23.45
C LEU A 5 5.48 -21.65 23.69
N THR A 6 5.94 -21.03 24.79
CA THR A 6 5.55 -19.66 25.15
C THR A 6 6.28 -18.61 24.31
N ALA A 7 7.52 -18.89 23.91
CA ALA A 7 8.32 -17.97 23.07
C ALA A 7 7.87 -18.00 21.61
N GLU A 8 7.51 -19.18 21.07
CA GLU A 8 6.96 -19.29 19.71
C GLU A 8 5.57 -18.66 19.61
N ARG A 9 4.68 -18.85 20.59
CA ARG A 9 3.39 -18.13 20.67
C ARG A 9 3.56 -16.63 20.82
N SER A 10 4.51 -16.17 21.63
CA SER A 10 4.77 -14.73 21.79
C SER A 10 5.31 -14.09 20.50
N ASN A 11 6.08 -14.82 19.70
CA ASN A 11 6.48 -14.36 18.36
C ASN A 11 5.30 -14.38 17.39
N TYR A 12 4.43 -15.39 17.45
CA TYR A 12 3.21 -15.49 16.65
C TYR A 12 2.25 -14.31 16.91
N ASP A 13 2.01 -13.98 18.18
CA ASP A 13 1.13 -12.87 18.58
C ASP A 13 1.73 -11.49 18.24
N ASN A 14 3.05 -11.31 18.43
CA ASN A 14 3.73 -10.07 18.03
C ASN A 14 3.80 -9.89 16.50
N PHE A 15 3.87 -10.99 15.75
CA PHE A 15 3.89 -10.98 14.29
C PHE A 15 2.51 -10.69 13.72
N HIS A 16 1.44 -11.27 14.28
CA HIS A 16 0.05 -10.93 13.94
C HIS A 16 -0.29 -9.47 14.28
N GLN A 17 0.26 -8.93 15.36
CA GLN A 17 0.02 -7.53 15.74
C GLN A 17 0.69 -6.52 14.77
N GLN A 18 1.69 -6.93 13.98
CA GLN A 18 2.35 -6.08 12.97
C GLN A 18 1.72 -6.15 11.58
N PHE A 19 0.87 -7.14 11.30
CA PHE A 19 0.50 -7.54 9.93
C PHE A 19 -0.99 -7.84 9.78
N ASP A 20 -1.83 -7.05 10.44
CA ASP A 20 -3.27 -7.15 10.33
C ASP A 20 -3.77 -6.60 8.99
N VAL A 21 -4.42 -7.46 8.19
CA VAL A 21 -5.01 -7.11 6.89
C VAL A 21 -6.02 -5.97 7.06
N GLU A 22 -6.79 -5.95 8.14
CA GLU A 22 -7.81 -4.93 8.41
C GLU A 22 -7.17 -3.54 8.55
N SER A 23 -6.02 -3.46 9.22
CA SER A 23 -5.22 -2.24 9.33
C SER A 23 -4.72 -1.73 7.96
N ILE A 24 -4.31 -2.62 7.06
CA ILE A 24 -3.86 -2.26 5.70
C ILE A 24 -5.06 -1.78 4.86
N VAL A 25 -6.21 -2.45 4.96
CA VAL A 25 -7.47 -2.01 4.33
C VAL A 25 -7.83 -0.60 4.79
N GLN A 26 -7.74 -0.31 6.09
CA GLN A 26 -8.05 1.01 6.60
C GLN A 26 -7.06 2.08 6.14
N MET A 27 -5.77 1.75 5.99
CA MET A 27 -4.80 2.65 5.34
C MET A 27 -5.19 2.93 3.88
N MET A 28 -5.67 1.90 3.17
CA MET A 28 -6.08 1.99 1.77
C MET A 28 -7.34 2.82 1.56
N GLU A 29 -8.34 2.68 2.43
CA GLU A 29 -9.58 3.49 2.40
C GLU A 29 -9.30 4.99 2.56
N ASN A 30 -8.25 5.35 3.30
CA ASN A 30 -7.86 6.73 3.56
C ASN A 30 -6.80 7.26 2.57
N ALA A 31 -6.33 6.44 1.62
CA ALA A 31 -5.24 6.80 0.71
C ALA A 31 -5.76 7.39 -0.62
N PHE A 32 -5.66 8.72 -0.76
CA PHE A 32 -6.07 9.44 -1.98
C PHE A 32 -4.92 10.15 -2.71
N THR A 33 -3.73 10.23 -2.09
CA THR A 33 -2.56 10.87 -2.68
C THR A 33 -1.55 9.83 -3.15
N VAL A 34 -0.69 10.20 -4.11
CA VAL A 34 0.42 9.37 -4.59
C VAL A 34 1.33 8.92 -3.43
N GLU A 35 1.60 9.81 -2.47
CA GLU A 35 2.40 9.50 -1.28
C GLU A 35 1.70 8.49 -0.35
N ALA A 36 0.40 8.69 -0.06
CA ALA A 36 -0.35 7.77 0.79
C ALA A 36 -0.47 6.37 0.17
N LEU A 37 -0.74 6.31 -1.15
CA LEU A 37 -0.84 5.06 -1.89
C LEU A 37 0.51 4.31 -1.94
N THR A 38 1.62 5.04 -2.09
CA THR A 38 2.97 4.46 -2.01
C THR A 38 3.22 3.82 -0.66
N ARG A 39 2.77 4.46 0.43
CA ARG A 39 2.91 3.91 1.79
C ARG A 39 2.09 2.63 1.98
N VAL A 40 0.86 2.57 1.46
CA VAL A 40 0.03 1.36 1.48
C VAL A 40 0.73 0.21 0.78
N ILE A 41 1.23 0.44 -0.44
CA ILE A 41 1.95 -0.58 -1.23
C ILE A 41 3.15 -1.12 -0.44
N ASN A 42 3.99 -0.23 0.12
CA ASN A 42 5.18 -0.66 0.86
C ASN A 42 4.86 -1.49 2.10
N VAL A 43 3.81 -1.12 2.85
CA VAL A 43 3.37 -1.88 4.03
C VAL A 43 2.79 -3.23 3.62
N ALA A 44 1.96 -3.26 2.58
CA ALA A 44 1.37 -4.48 2.04
C ALA A 44 2.43 -5.44 1.49
N ASP A 45 3.41 -4.96 0.72
CA ASP A 45 4.53 -5.76 0.21
C ASP A 45 5.38 -6.34 1.34
N ALA A 46 5.67 -5.55 2.38
CA ALA A 46 6.41 -6.02 3.55
C ALA A 46 5.63 -7.13 4.28
N THR A 47 4.31 -6.95 4.40
CA THR A 47 3.41 -7.93 5.01
C THR A 47 3.38 -9.22 4.21
N LEU A 48 3.22 -9.14 2.91
CA LEU A 48 3.22 -10.28 2.00
C LEU A 48 4.54 -11.06 2.07
N SER A 49 5.68 -10.35 2.09
CA SER A 49 6.99 -10.96 2.26
C SER A 49 7.12 -11.71 3.58
N ALA A 50 6.55 -11.14 4.66
CA ALA A 50 6.52 -11.76 5.97
C ALA A 50 5.64 -13.03 5.97
N LEU A 51 4.45 -12.97 5.37
CA LEU A 51 3.56 -14.13 5.22
C LEU A 51 4.22 -15.26 4.41
N HIS A 52 4.96 -14.96 3.34
CA HIS A 52 5.66 -15.99 2.57
C HIS A 52 6.84 -16.62 3.33
N LYS A 53 7.46 -15.88 4.25
CA LYS A 53 8.64 -16.35 4.99
C LYS A 53 8.27 -17.21 6.20
N TYR A 54 7.13 -16.96 6.83
CA TYR A 54 6.70 -17.63 8.05
C TYR A 54 5.41 -18.43 7.78
N PRO A 55 5.50 -19.75 7.52
CA PRO A 55 4.32 -20.60 7.32
C PRO A 55 3.52 -20.70 8.63
N PHE A 56 2.20 -20.49 8.53
CA PHE A 56 1.29 -20.56 9.67
C PHE A 56 0.79 -22.00 9.83
N GLU A 57 0.39 -22.39 11.05
CA GLU A 57 -0.21 -23.70 11.32
C GLU A 57 -1.52 -23.91 10.53
N GLU A 58 -2.24 -22.82 10.23
CA GLU A 58 -3.46 -22.81 9.41
C GLU A 58 -3.16 -22.29 7.98
N GLU A 59 -2.75 -23.19 7.09
CA GLU A 59 -2.41 -22.83 5.70
C GLU A 59 -3.55 -22.14 4.94
N GLU A 60 -4.80 -22.52 5.18
CA GLU A 60 -5.96 -21.91 4.50
C GLU A 60 -6.14 -20.45 4.89
N LYS A 61 -5.98 -20.13 6.18
CA LYS A 61 -6.04 -18.76 6.68
C LYS A 61 -4.89 -17.92 6.12
N GLN A 62 -3.68 -18.50 6.07
CA GLN A 62 -2.52 -17.83 5.46
C GLN A 62 -2.75 -17.54 3.97
N ARG A 63 -3.26 -18.51 3.21
CA ARG A 63 -3.58 -18.31 1.78
C ARG A 63 -4.60 -17.20 1.57
N ASN A 64 -5.65 -17.14 2.39
CA ASN A 64 -6.64 -16.07 2.29
C ASN A 64 -6.02 -14.69 2.60
N SER A 65 -5.22 -14.57 3.65
CA SER A 65 -4.53 -13.31 3.96
C SER A 65 -3.56 -12.86 2.85
N ILE A 66 -2.88 -13.81 2.20
CA ILE A 66 -2.02 -13.52 1.04
C ILE A 66 -2.84 -12.93 -0.11
N ILE A 67 -3.94 -13.59 -0.47
CA ILE A 67 -4.84 -13.14 -1.55
C ILE A 67 -5.37 -11.73 -1.25
N ASP A 68 -5.86 -11.51 -0.04
CA ASP A 68 -6.40 -10.20 0.36
C ASP A 68 -5.36 -9.08 0.23
N ILE A 69 -4.10 -9.35 0.61
CA ILE A 69 -3.01 -8.37 0.51
C ILE A 69 -2.61 -8.12 -0.95
N GLU A 70 -2.56 -9.17 -1.78
CA GLU A 70 -2.28 -9.03 -3.22
C GLU A 70 -3.35 -8.16 -3.90
N GLU A 71 -4.63 -8.36 -3.60
CA GLU A 71 -5.72 -7.54 -4.11
C GLU A 71 -5.59 -6.06 -3.68
N ILE A 72 -5.21 -5.80 -2.43
CA ILE A 72 -4.96 -4.44 -1.94
C ILE A 72 -3.82 -3.77 -2.70
N ILE A 73 -2.72 -4.50 -2.96
CA ILE A 73 -1.56 -3.97 -3.69
C ILE A 73 -1.96 -3.58 -5.11
N ASP A 74 -2.72 -4.43 -5.80
CA ASP A 74 -3.13 -4.18 -7.17
C ASP A 74 -4.09 -3.00 -7.29
N GLU A 75 -5.05 -2.90 -6.37
CA GLU A 75 -5.94 -1.74 -6.29
C GLU A 75 -5.16 -0.45 -5.96
N ALA A 76 -4.19 -0.51 -5.05
CA ALA A 76 -3.34 0.64 -4.70
C ALA A 76 -2.51 1.12 -5.90
N LYS A 77 -1.96 0.21 -6.71
CA LYS A 77 -1.25 0.53 -7.95
C LYS A 77 -2.17 1.19 -8.98
N ASN A 78 -3.40 0.69 -9.15
CA ASN A 78 -4.38 1.29 -10.06
C ASN A 78 -4.75 2.72 -9.65
N ARG A 79 -5.01 2.95 -8.35
CA ARG A 79 -5.26 4.30 -7.82
C ARG A 79 -4.04 5.20 -7.98
N TYR A 80 -2.84 4.67 -7.77
CA TYR A 80 -1.59 5.41 -7.91
C TYR A 80 -1.41 5.92 -9.34
N ILE A 81 -1.59 5.07 -10.35
CA ILE A 81 -1.49 5.45 -11.76
C ILE A 81 -2.50 6.55 -12.09
N THR A 82 -3.72 6.42 -11.56
CA THR A 82 -4.80 7.39 -11.79
C THR A 82 -4.48 8.75 -11.16
N ALA A 83 -4.09 8.76 -9.88
CA ALA A 83 -3.68 9.98 -9.16
C ALA A 83 -2.49 10.65 -9.87
N ARG A 84 -1.48 9.87 -10.28
CA ARG A 84 -0.30 10.39 -10.96
C ARG A 84 -0.60 11.01 -12.32
N ARG A 85 -1.51 10.40 -13.10
CA ARG A 85 -1.98 10.98 -14.36
C ARG A 85 -2.71 12.31 -14.13
N SER A 86 -3.55 12.39 -13.10
CA SER A 86 -4.25 13.64 -12.76
C SER A 86 -3.25 14.74 -12.40
N GLU A 87 -2.25 14.45 -11.57
CA GLU A 87 -1.20 15.42 -11.21
C GLU A 87 -0.46 15.95 -12.45
N LEU A 88 -0.13 15.07 -13.39
CA LEU A 88 0.55 15.46 -14.64
C LEU A 88 -0.33 16.35 -15.53
N HIS A 89 -1.63 16.03 -15.66
CA HIS A 89 -2.56 16.87 -16.41
C HIS A 89 -2.72 18.25 -15.80
N THR A 90 -2.83 18.35 -14.46
CA THR A 90 -2.89 19.64 -13.76
C THR A 90 -1.61 20.45 -13.96
N ALA A 91 -0.44 19.81 -13.85
CA ALA A 91 0.85 20.48 -14.07
C ALA A 91 1.00 20.97 -15.52
N ALA A 92 0.54 20.18 -16.51
CA ALA A 92 0.57 20.58 -17.91
C ALA A 92 -0.34 21.78 -18.19
N ALA A 93 -1.56 21.81 -17.65
CA ALA A 93 -2.47 22.95 -17.79
C ALA A 93 -1.89 24.22 -17.17
N ALA A 94 -1.28 24.12 -15.98
CA ALA A 94 -0.64 25.27 -15.33
C ALA A 94 0.52 25.85 -16.16
N LEU A 95 1.28 25.00 -16.87
CA LEU A 95 2.34 25.46 -17.77
C LEU A 95 1.80 26.16 -19.01
N ASP A 96 0.70 25.67 -19.59
CA ASP A 96 0.04 26.28 -20.76
C ASP A 96 -0.50 27.67 -20.43
N ASP A 97 -1.20 27.81 -19.30
CA ASP A 97 -1.68 29.11 -18.78
C ASP A 97 -0.53 30.11 -18.58
N THR A 98 0.63 29.62 -18.08
CA THR A 98 1.82 30.48 -17.93
C THR A 98 2.45 30.84 -19.28
N ALA A 99 2.38 29.98 -20.30
CA ALA A 99 2.90 30.30 -21.62
C ALA A 99 2.04 31.38 -22.31
N GLU A 100 0.71 31.32 -22.19
CA GLU A 100 -0.20 32.35 -22.72
C GLU A 100 0.04 33.72 -22.05
N ALA A 101 0.25 33.72 -20.72
CA ALA A 101 0.49 34.95 -19.96
C ALA A 101 1.78 35.69 -20.38
N TRP A 102 2.79 34.97 -20.90
CA TRP A 102 4.05 35.55 -21.35
C TRP A 102 4.09 35.78 -22.88
N GLY A 103 3.31 35.03 -23.66
CA GLY A 103 3.21 35.15 -25.12
C GLY A 103 2.29 36.27 -25.62
N GLY A 104 1.39 36.80 -24.77
CA GLY A 104 0.48 37.91 -25.12
C GLY A 104 1.12 39.30 -25.21
N GLY A 105 2.44 39.41 -25.03
CA GLY A 105 3.20 40.67 -24.94
C GLY A 105 4.06 41.02 -26.16
N VAL A 106 3.70 40.59 -27.37
CA VAL A 106 4.32 41.10 -28.60
C VAL A 106 3.27 41.86 -29.40
N ARG A 107 3.13 43.16 -29.10
CA ARG A 107 2.55 44.17 -29.99
C ARG A 107 3.67 44.87 -30.75
#